data_AF-A0A7W0XX93-F1
#
_entry.id   AF-A0A7W0XX93-F1
#
_cell.length_a   1.000
_cell.length_b   1.000
_cell.length_c   1.000
_cell.angle_alpha   90.00
_cell.angle_beta   90.00
_cell.angle_gamma   90.00
#
_symmetry.space_group_name_H-M   'P 1'
#
loop_
_entity.id
_entity.type
_entity.pdbx_description
1 polymer ?
#
loop_
_entity_poly.entity_id
_entity_poly.type
_entity_poly.pdbx_seq_one_letter_code
_entity_poly.pdbx_strand_id
1 'polypeptide(L)' 'MPAPVFTMAAQAYDRLRPLFDGTVRVGGAELNCLELPVEDLRARG' A
#
# COMPACT_ATOMS: atom_id res chain seq x y z
N MET A 1 -17.06 15.58 -10.18
CA MET A 1 -15.67 15.97 -9.81
C MET A 1 -14.79 14.75 -10.06
N PRO A 2 -13.59 14.89 -10.65
CA PRO A 2 -12.65 13.77 -10.72
C PRO A 2 -12.29 13.31 -9.31
N ALA A 3 -12.12 12.01 -9.12
CA ALA A 3 -11.70 11.46 -7.84
C ALA A 3 -10.28 11.97 -7.50
N PRO A 4 -9.99 12.35 -6.24
CA PRO A 4 -8.63 12.61 -5.80
C PRO A 4 -7.75 11.37 -6.00
N VAL A 5 -6.52 11.62 -6.46
CA VAL A 5 -5.50 10.57 -6.67
C VAL A 5 -4.40 10.75 -5.64
N PHE A 6 -4.12 9.70 -4.88
CA PHE A 6 -3.04 9.67 -3.90
C PHE A 6 -1.98 8.63 -4.29
N THR A 7 -0.72 8.93 -4.03
CA THR A 7 0.36 7.94 -4.09
C THR A 7 0.78 7.60 -2.67
N MET A 8 0.85 6.30 -2.37
CA MET A 8 1.26 5.79 -1.06
C MET A 8 2.34 4.73 -1.26
N ALA A 9 3.50 4.97 -0.67
CA ALA A 9 4.54 3.95 -0.54
C ALA A 9 4.36 3.27 0.82
N ALA A 10 4.24 1.95 0.83
CA ALA A 10 4.07 1.19 2.06
C ALA A 10 4.85 -0.12 2.01
N GLN A 11 5.38 -0.54 3.16
CA GLN A 11 6.01 -1.85 3.29
C GLN A 11 4.98 -2.95 3.03
N ALA A 12 5.32 -3.94 2.22
CA ALA A 12 4.41 -5.01 1.80
C ALA A 12 4.12 -6.05 2.90
N TYR A 13 3.73 -5.61 4.10
CA TYR A 13 3.20 -6.49 5.14
C TYR A 13 1.88 -7.10 4.70
N ASP A 14 1.58 -8.32 5.15
CA ASP A 14 0.33 -9.02 4.82
C ASP A 14 -0.93 -8.19 5.12
N ARG A 15 -0.90 -7.37 6.18
CA ARG A 15 -2.04 -6.49 6.55
C ARG A 15 -2.34 -5.40 5.53
N LEU A 16 -1.37 -5.03 4.70
CA LEU A 16 -1.51 -3.98 3.69
C LEU A 16 -1.84 -4.55 2.30
N ARG A 17 -1.72 -5.86 2.11
CA ARG A 17 -2.04 -6.56 0.86
C ARG A 17 -3.40 -6.21 0.25
N PRO A 18 -4.49 -6.05 1.04
CA PRO A 18 -5.80 -5.64 0.49
C PRO A 18 -5.80 -4.27 -0.22
N LEU A 19 -4.84 -3.39 0.07
CA LEU A 19 -4.68 -2.09 -0.58
C LEU A 19 -3.92 -2.19 -1.90
N PHE A 20 -3.07 -3.21 -2.06
CA PHE A 20 -2.30 -3.46 -3.29
C PHE A 20 -3.09 -4.29 -4.30
N ASP A 21 -3.86 -5.28 -3.83
CA ASP A 21 -4.68 -6.14 -4.70
C ASP A 21 -6.08 -5.56 -5.00
N GLY A 22 -6.42 -4.42 -4.37
CA GLY A 22 -7.67 -3.71 -4.59
C GLY A 22 -8.89 -4.32 -3.89
N THR A 23 -8.69 -5.29 -2.98
CA THR A 23 -9.75 -5.84 -2.12
C THR A 23 -10.37 -4.74 -1.23
N VAL A 24 -9.57 -3.77 -0.80
CA VAL A 24 -10.02 -2.57 -0.07
C VAL A 24 -9.80 -1.34 -0.92
N ARG A 25 -10.80 -0.45 -0.97
CA ARG A 25 -10.76 0.82 -1.67
C ARG A 25 -10.98 1.97 -0.70
N VAL A 26 -10.31 3.10 -0.94
CA VAL A 26 -10.59 4.33 -0.20
C VAL A 26 -11.77 5.03 -0.86
N GLY A 27 -12.79 5.31 -0.05
CA GLY A 27 -14.06 5.86 -0.52
C GLY A 27 -13.87 7.15 -1.29
N GLY A 28 -14.15 7.11 -2.60
CA GLY A 28 -14.07 8.27 -3.48
C GLY A 28 -12.66 8.70 -3.87
N ALA A 29 -11.63 7.90 -3.61
CA ALA A 29 -10.25 8.20 -3.99
C ALA A 29 -9.61 7.05 -4.77
N GLU A 30 -8.70 7.39 -5.67
CA GLU A 30 -7.82 6.44 -6.33
C GLU A 30 -6.48 6.40 -5.59
N LEU A 31 -5.96 5.19 -5.38
CA LEU A 31 -4.72 4.95 -4.68
C LEU A 31 -3.72 4.26 -5.59
N ASN A 32 -2.61 4.93 -5.85
CA ASN A 32 -1.43 4.36 -6.49
C ASN A 32 -0.50 3.84 -5.39
N CYS A 33 -0.49 2.52 -5.21
CA CYS A 33 0.28 1.87 -4.15
C CYS A 33 1.65 1.44 -4.67
N LEU A 34 2.73 1.89 -4.02
CA LEU A 34 4.09 1.48 -4.31
C LEU A 34 4.56 0.50 -3.22
N GLU A 35 4.91 -0.72 -3.63
CA GLU A 35 5.42 -1.74 -2.72
C GLU A 35 6.85 -1.42 -2.31
N LEU A 36 7.05 -1.25 -1.00
CA LEU A 36 8.38 -1.20 -0.41
C LEU A 36 8.75 -2.58 0.14
N PRO A 37 10.00 -3.03 -0.03
CA PRO A 37 10.47 -4.26 0.59
C PRO A 37 10.30 -4.14 2.11
N VAL A 38 9.83 -5.22 2.72
CA VAL A 38 9.82 -5.35 4.18
C VAL A 38 11.25 -5.59 4.62
N GLU A 39 11.82 -4.68 5.40
CA GLU A 39 13.11 -4.95 6.05
C GLU A 39 12.91 -6.06 7.08
N ASP A 40 13.53 -7.21 6.86
CA ASP A 40 13.53 -8.28 7.84
C ASP A 40 14.41 -7.86 9.01
N LEU A 41 13.80 -7.54 10.15
CA LEU A 41 14.54 -7.15 11.36
C LEU A 41 15.56 -8.23 11.78
N ARG A 42 15.36 -9.49 11.34
CA ARG A 42 16.27 -10.62 11.60
C ARG A 42 17.57 -10.55 10.81
N ALA A 43 17.67 -9.74 9.75
CA ALA A 43 18.87 -9.61 8.93
C ALA A 43 19.96 -8.71 9.56
N ARG A 44 19.73 -8.18 10.77
CA ARG A 44 20.68 -7.33 11.53
C ARG A 44 21.32 -8.03 12.73
N GLY A 45 21.18 -9.35 12.85
CA GLY A 45 21.73 -10.17 13.94
C GLY A 45 22.93 -11.00 13.51
#